data_AF-A0A0D0LEE9-F1
#
_entry.id   AF-A0A0D0LEE9-F1
#
_cell.length_a   1.000
_cell.length_b   1.000
_cell.length_c   1.000
_cell.angle_alpha   90.00
_cell.angle_beta   90.00
_cell.angle_gamma   90.00
#
_symmetry.space_group_name_H-M   'P 1'
#
loop_
_entity.id
_entity.type
_entity.pdbx_description
1 polymer ?
#
loop_
_entity_poly.entity_id
_entity_poly.type
_entity_poly.pdbx_seq_one_letter_code
_entity_poly.pdbx_strand_id
1 'polypeptide(L)'
;MNAATITPDSFYRSLFEKMPIVGYAVDTEWKLVAATDRLLDEIHRSRDHIVGQNVFDVFPDNPADPSADGTRVLRESLQRAFDTGHSEKLPRQRYDAPPAEAGGEFRECYWLPENVPVLDDDGSVRYVIHTVIPAPPQ
;
A
#
# COMPACT_ATOMS: atom_id res chain seq x y z
N MET A 1 31.69 -17.77 12.45
CA MET A 1 30.64 -16.78 12.08
C MET A 1 29.32 -17.51 12.22
N ASN A 2 28.51 -17.20 13.25
CA ASN A 2 27.23 -17.86 13.45
C ASN A 2 26.26 -17.40 12.35
N ALA A 3 25.81 -18.34 11.51
CA ALA A 3 24.66 -18.09 10.65
C ALA A 3 23.48 -17.76 11.57
N ALA A 4 22.90 -16.56 11.43
CA ALA A 4 21.68 -16.22 12.13
C ALA A 4 20.62 -17.27 11.76
N THR A 5 20.03 -17.92 12.77
CA THR A 5 18.99 -18.92 12.57
C THR A 5 17.80 -18.24 11.91
N ILE A 6 17.52 -18.59 10.66
CA ILE A 6 16.33 -18.10 9.94
C ILE A 6 15.11 -18.71 10.63
N THR A 7 14.27 -17.87 11.24
CA THR A 7 12.94 -18.27 11.75
C THR A 7 11.89 -18.08 10.65
N PRO A 8 10.75 -18.80 10.69
CA PRO A 8 9.65 -18.58 9.76
C PRO A 8 9.24 -17.11 9.65
N ASP A 9 9.10 -16.42 10.78
CA ASP A 9 8.72 -15.00 10.81
C ASP A 9 9.75 -14.11 10.12
N SER A 10 11.05 -14.31 10.39
CA SER A 10 12.12 -13.54 9.75
C SER A 10 12.21 -13.82 8.24
N PHE A 11 11.91 -15.06 7.84
CA PHE A 11 11.87 -15.49 6.45
C PHE A 11 10.71 -14.82 5.70
N TYR A 12 9.48 -14.96 6.19
CA TYR A 12 8.29 -14.37 5.56
C TYR A 12 8.34 -12.85 5.54
N ARG A 13 8.83 -12.21 6.62
CA ARG A 13 9.10 -10.76 6.63
C ARG A 13 10.04 -10.39 5.49
N SER A 14 11.18 -11.07 5.38
CA SER A 14 12.17 -10.78 4.33
C SER A 14 11.60 -10.97 2.92
N LEU A 15 10.77 -11.99 2.72
CA LEU A 15 10.10 -12.22 1.43
C LEU A 15 9.12 -11.09 1.11
N PHE A 16 8.26 -10.71 2.03
CA PHE A 16 7.29 -9.62 1.83
C PHE A 16 7.99 -8.29 1.59
N GLU A 17 8.97 -7.93 2.42
CA GLU A 17 9.72 -6.67 2.28
C GLU A 17 10.43 -6.57 0.92
N LYS A 18 10.91 -7.69 0.37
CA LYS A 18 11.59 -7.74 -0.93
C LYS A 18 10.67 -7.98 -2.13
N MET A 19 9.34 -8.01 -1.96
CA MET A 19 8.44 -8.12 -3.11
C MET A 19 8.64 -6.94 -4.07
N PRO A 20 8.79 -7.19 -5.39
CA PRO A 20 9.08 -6.16 -6.38
C PRO A 20 7.81 -5.39 -6.81
N ILE A 21 6.98 -5.01 -5.84
CA ILE A 21 5.72 -4.30 -6.05
C ILE A 21 5.59 -3.18 -5.03
N VAL A 22 4.97 -2.07 -5.41
CA VAL A 22 4.58 -1.03 -4.44
C VAL A 22 3.40 -1.57 -3.65
N GLY A 23 3.60 -1.83 -2.36
CA GLY A 23 2.55 -2.38 -1.53
C GLY A 23 2.79 -2.25 -0.02
N TYR A 24 1.71 -2.37 0.73
CA TYR A 24 1.69 -2.34 2.19
C TYR A 24 0.57 -3.21 2.74
N ALA A 25 0.61 -3.48 4.04
CA ALA A 25 -0.49 -4.13 4.76
C ALA A 25 -1.04 -3.19 5.82
N VAL A 26 -2.37 -3.17 5.99
CA VAL A 26 -3.08 -2.45 7.05
C VAL A 26 -3.82 -3.41 7.97
N ASP A 27 -3.96 -3.04 9.24
CA ASP A 27 -4.82 -3.73 10.19
C ASP A 27 -6.25 -3.15 10.23
N THR A 28 -7.10 -3.73 11.09
CA THR A 28 -8.50 -3.33 11.29
C THR A 28 -8.67 -1.92 11.88
N GLU A 29 -7.58 -1.31 12.37
CA GLU A 29 -7.54 0.08 12.85
C GLU A 29 -6.95 1.05 11.81
N TRP A 30 -6.78 0.59 10.57
CA TRP A 30 -6.17 1.33 9.46
C TRP A 30 -4.70 1.67 9.64
N LYS A 31 -3.99 1.00 10.56
CA LYS A 31 -2.57 1.23 10.77
C LYS A 31 -1.77 0.42 9.78
N LEU A 32 -0.73 1.03 9.22
CA LEU A 32 0.25 0.33 8.41
C LEU A 32 1.04 -0.63 9.29
N VAL A 33 0.97 -1.94 9.03
CA VAL A 33 1.70 -2.96 9.79
C VAL A 33 2.92 -3.49 9.04
N ALA A 34 2.93 -3.35 7.72
CA ALA A 34 4.06 -3.73 6.86
C ALA A 34 4.07 -2.91 5.57
N ALA A 35 5.25 -2.85 4.93
CA ALA A 35 5.45 -2.19 3.63
C ALA A 35 6.49 -2.96 2.82
N THR A 36 6.41 -2.95 1.49
CA THR A 36 7.51 -3.41 0.64
C THR A 36 8.60 -2.35 0.58
N ASP A 37 9.85 -2.76 0.35
CA ASP A 37 10.95 -1.82 0.16
C ASP A 37 10.71 -0.94 -1.08
N ARG A 38 10.04 -1.49 -2.09
CA ARG A 38 9.66 -0.76 -3.30
C ARG A 38 8.70 0.41 -3.02
N LEU A 39 7.77 0.27 -2.06
CA LEU A 39 6.94 1.39 -1.63
C LEU A 39 7.78 2.48 -0.96
N LEU A 40 8.70 2.09 -0.07
CA LEU A 40 9.54 3.03 0.67
C LEU A 40 10.41 3.87 -0.27
N ASP A 41 10.96 3.23 -1.30
CA ASP A 41 11.73 3.89 -2.35
C ASP A 41 10.88 4.91 -3.12
N GLU A 42 9.64 4.55 -3.48
CA GLU A 42 8.73 5.39 -4.26
C GLU A 42 8.29 6.64 -3.49
N ILE A 43 8.02 6.52 -2.19
CA ILE A 43 7.51 7.61 -1.36
C ILE A 43 8.62 8.38 -0.64
N HIS A 44 9.86 7.93 -0.79
CA HIS A 44 11.05 8.47 -0.12
C HIS A 44 10.90 8.59 1.41
N ARG A 45 10.34 7.58 2.06
CA ARG A 45 10.19 7.51 3.54
C ARG A 45 10.79 6.21 4.08
N SER A 46 11.24 6.24 5.33
CA SER A 46 11.69 5.03 6.01
C SER A 46 10.53 4.25 6.62
N ARG A 47 10.74 2.94 6.79
CA ARG A 47 9.79 2.01 7.41
C ARG A 47 9.33 2.48 8.79
N ASP A 48 10.27 2.92 9.62
CA ASP A 48 10.01 3.35 11.00
C ASP A 48 9.11 4.59 11.09
N HIS A 49 9.03 5.39 10.02
CA HIS A 49 8.14 6.55 9.98
C HIS A 49 6.71 6.23 9.56
N ILE A 50 6.48 5.13 8.83
CA ILE A 50 5.14 4.81 8.31
C ILE A 50 4.46 3.67 9.05
N VAL A 51 5.21 2.68 9.55
CA VAL A 51 4.64 1.55 10.29
C VAL A 51 4.10 2.04 11.63
N GLY A 52 2.88 1.63 11.95
CA GLY A 52 2.10 2.07 13.11
C GLY A 52 1.29 3.35 12.88
N GLN A 53 1.52 4.07 11.77
CA GLN A 53 0.73 5.25 11.42
C GLN A 53 -0.55 4.86 10.70
N ASN A 54 -1.56 5.73 10.80
CA ASN A 54 -2.79 5.57 10.04
C ASN A 54 -2.51 5.78 8.54
N VAL A 55 -2.97 4.86 7.70
CA VAL A 55 -2.73 4.90 6.25
C VAL A 55 -3.22 6.19 5.59
N PHE A 56 -4.32 6.78 6.08
CA PHE A 56 -4.89 8.00 5.51
C PHE A 56 -4.13 9.27 5.94
N ASP A 57 -3.37 9.21 7.03
CA ASP A 57 -2.45 10.28 7.41
C ASP A 57 -1.14 10.19 6.61
N VAL A 58 -0.70 8.97 6.29
CA VAL A 58 0.49 8.73 5.46
C VAL A 58 0.23 9.10 4.00
N PHE A 59 -0.98 8.81 3.49
CA PHE A 59 -1.43 9.05 2.12
C PHE A 59 -2.73 9.88 2.09
N PRO A 60 -2.68 11.19 2.41
CA PRO A 60 -3.86 12.05 2.38
C PRO A 60 -4.23 12.46 0.96
N ASP A 61 -5.49 12.86 0.76
CA ASP A 61 -5.92 13.55 -0.46
C ASP A 61 -5.15 14.87 -0.67
N ASN A 62 -4.97 15.27 -1.93
CA ASN A 62 -4.31 16.53 -2.25
C ASN A 62 -5.18 17.71 -1.81
N PRO A 63 -4.77 18.53 -0.82
CA PRO A 63 -5.58 19.63 -0.32
C PRO A 63 -5.79 20.75 -1.36
N ALA A 64 -4.97 20.80 -2.42
CA ALA A 64 -5.12 21.74 -3.51
C ALA A 64 -6.16 21.30 -4.56
N ASP A 65 -6.65 20.07 -4.50
CA ASP A 65 -7.68 19.54 -5.38
C ASP A 65 -8.98 19.26 -4.58
N PRO A 66 -9.99 20.15 -4.66
CA PRO A 66 -11.26 19.96 -3.97
C PRO A 66 -12.06 18.75 -4.45
N SER A 67 -11.69 18.15 -5.58
CA SER A 67 -12.34 16.97 -6.15
C SER A 67 -11.63 15.66 -5.81
N ALA A 68 -10.48 15.72 -5.12
CA ALA A 68 -9.75 14.53 -4.70
C ALA A 68 -10.62 13.68 -3.75
N ASP A 69 -10.82 12.42 -4.10
CA ASP A 69 -11.62 11.46 -3.32
C ASP A 69 -10.90 10.12 -3.10
N GLY A 70 -9.59 10.08 -3.33
CA GLY A 70 -8.76 8.88 -3.26
C GLY A 70 -8.83 8.21 -1.89
N THR A 71 -8.77 8.99 -0.82
CA THR A 71 -8.88 8.53 0.57
C THR A 71 -10.22 7.86 0.83
N ARG A 72 -11.32 8.46 0.35
CA ARG A 72 -12.67 7.91 0.47
C ARG A 72 -12.80 6.60 -0.29
N VAL A 73 -12.38 6.57 -1.56
CA VAL A 73 -12.46 5.37 -2.42
C VAL A 73 -11.61 4.23 -1.85
N LEU A 74 -10.40 4.53 -1.38
CA LEU A 74 -9.52 3.56 -0.74
C LEU A 74 -10.15 3.01 0.53
N ARG A 75 -10.68 3.88 1.41
CA ARG A 75 -11.33 3.46 2.66
C ARG A 75 -12.51 2.54 2.41
N GLU A 76 -13.38 2.90 1.48
CA GLU A 76 -14.55 2.08 1.14
C GLU A 76 -14.13 0.71 0.61
N SER A 77 -13.08 0.65 -0.23
CA SER A 77 -12.59 -0.62 -0.75
C SER A 77 -11.91 -1.48 0.32
N LEU A 78 -11.09 -0.89 1.18
CA LEU A 78 -10.47 -1.63 2.28
C LEU A 78 -11.53 -2.16 3.24
N GLN A 79 -12.55 -1.35 3.58
CA GLN A 79 -13.66 -1.77 4.43
C GLN A 79 -14.39 -2.98 3.82
N ARG A 80 -14.70 -2.95 2.52
CA ARG A 80 -15.32 -4.11 1.85
C ARG A 80 -14.43 -5.35 1.89
N ALA A 81 -13.12 -5.21 1.72
CA ALA A 81 -12.19 -6.33 1.84
C ALA A 81 -12.18 -6.93 3.26
N PHE A 82 -12.18 -6.07 4.30
CA PHE A 82 -12.30 -6.50 5.70
C PHE A 82 -13.65 -7.17 6.01
N ASP A 83 -14.75 -6.61 5.52
CA ASP A 83 -16.11 -7.11 5.81
C ASP A 83 -16.43 -8.42 5.10
N THR A 84 -15.91 -8.60 3.88
CA THR A 84 -16.28 -9.74 3.01
C THR A 84 -15.24 -10.85 2.98
N GLY A 85 -13.99 -10.57 3.32
CA GLY A 85 -12.88 -11.51 3.12
C GLY A 85 -12.57 -11.78 1.64
N HIS A 86 -13.06 -10.95 0.72
CA HIS A 86 -12.78 -11.05 -0.72
C HIS A 86 -11.86 -9.94 -1.22
N SER A 87 -11.08 -10.26 -2.24
CA SER A 87 -10.21 -9.28 -2.90
C SER A 87 -11.01 -8.22 -3.63
N GLU A 88 -10.58 -6.97 -3.51
CA GLU A 88 -11.19 -5.81 -4.14
C GLU A 88 -10.22 -5.17 -5.14
N LYS A 89 -10.61 -5.11 -6.41
CA LYS A 89 -9.89 -4.33 -7.42
C LYS A 89 -10.52 -2.95 -7.53
N LEU A 90 -9.70 -1.91 -7.38
CA LEU A 90 -10.16 -0.55 -7.53
C LEU A 90 -10.12 -0.14 -9.01
N PRO A 91 -10.94 0.85 -9.41
CA PRO A 91 -10.80 1.49 -10.71
C PRO A 91 -9.37 2.02 -10.92
N ARG A 92 -8.96 2.12 -12.20
CA ARG A 92 -7.70 2.77 -12.59
C ARG A 92 -7.63 4.17 -11.98
N GLN A 93 -6.64 4.40 -11.12
CA GLN A 93 -6.43 5.69 -10.48
C GLN A 93 -5.36 6.49 -11.23
N ARG A 94 -5.65 7.77 -11.51
CA ARG A 94 -4.63 8.70 -11.99
C ARG A 94 -3.80 9.15 -10.81
N TYR A 95 -2.49 9.02 -10.93
CA TYR A 95 -1.54 9.57 -9.99
C TYR A 95 -0.49 10.33 -10.77
N ASP A 96 -0.42 11.64 -10.54
CA ASP A 96 0.56 12.46 -11.21
C ASP A 96 1.89 12.28 -10.46
N ALA A 97 2.81 11.54 -11.07
CA ALA A 97 4.11 11.27 -10.45
C ALA A 97 4.95 12.55 -10.43
N PRO A 98 5.64 12.85 -9.32
CA PRO A 98 6.47 14.05 -9.24
C PRO A 98 7.55 14.02 -10.33
N PRO A 99 7.98 15.20 -10.82
CA PRO A 99 9.03 15.30 -11.81
C PRO A 99 10.33 14.71 -11.28
N ALA A 100 11.09 14.04 -12.16
CA ALA A 100 12.38 13.46 -11.81
C ALA A 100 13.45 14.51 -11.45
N GLU A 101 13.26 15.76 -11.88
CA GLU A 101 14.13 16.90 -11.60
C GLU A 101 13.32 18.07 -11.00
N ALA A 102 13.96 18.86 -10.13
CA ALA A 102 13.34 20.02 -9.52
C ALA A 102 12.93 21.05 -10.61
N GLY A 103 11.63 21.32 -10.71
CA GLY A 103 11.05 22.23 -11.71
C GLY A 103 10.55 21.55 -13.00
N GLY A 104 10.60 20.22 -13.09
CA GLY A 104 10.03 19.48 -14.22
C GLY A 104 8.50 19.35 -14.17
N GLU A 105 7.92 18.80 -15.24
CA GLU A 105 6.48 18.52 -15.30
C GLU A 105 6.13 17.21 -14.57
N PHE A 106 5.01 17.23 -13.85
CA PHE A 106 4.40 16.02 -13.32
C PHE A 106 4.05 15.08 -14.48
N ARG A 107 4.42 13.81 -14.35
CA ARG A 107 4.09 12.81 -15.36
C ARG A 107 2.78 12.15 -15.00
N GLU A 108 1.81 12.25 -15.90
CA GLU A 108 0.56 11.51 -15.79
C GLU A 108 0.86 10.00 -15.74
N CYS A 109 0.67 9.41 -14.57
CA CYS A 109 0.79 7.99 -14.36
C CYS A 109 -0.57 7.44 -13.95
N TYR A 110 -0.79 6.16 -14.25
CA TYR A 110 -2.01 5.48 -13.87
C TYR A 110 -1.65 4.19 -13.16
N TRP A 111 -2.46 3.83 -12.18
CA TRP A 111 -2.19 2.71 -11.30
C TRP A 111 -3.45 1.84 -11.20
N LEU A 112 -3.23 0.54 -11.00
CA LEU A 112 -4.28 -0.45 -10.75
C LEU A 112 -4.13 -0.94 -9.32
N PRO A 113 -4.94 -0.42 -8.37
CA PRO A 113 -4.89 -0.86 -7.00
C PRO A 113 -5.68 -2.15 -6.78
N GLU A 114 -5.15 -3.01 -5.91
CA GLU A 114 -5.81 -4.23 -5.46
C GLU A 114 -5.62 -4.41 -3.95
N ASN A 115 -6.72 -4.73 -3.27
CA ASN A 115 -6.80 -5.02 -1.86
C ASN A 115 -7.05 -6.51 -1.68
N VAL A 116 -6.13 -7.22 -1.02
CA VAL A 116 -6.21 -8.66 -0.78
C VAL A 116 -6.29 -8.92 0.73
N PRO A 117 -7.39 -9.49 1.24
CA PRO A 117 -7.52 -9.78 2.67
C PRO A 117 -6.63 -10.97 3.07
N VAL A 118 -6.11 -10.89 4.29
CA VAL A 118 -5.36 -11.96 4.97
C VAL A 118 -6.23 -12.46 6.11
N LEU A 119 -6.68 -13.70 5.98
CA LEU A 119 -7.59 -14.36 6.91
C LEU A 119 -6.82 -15.00 8.07
N ASP A 120 -7.42 -14.97 9.25
CA ASP A 120 -7.03 -15.76 10.41
C ASP A 120 -7.69 -17.15 10.36
N ASP A 121 -7.31 -18.05 11.27
CA ASP A 121 -7.80 -19.44 11.30
C ASP A 121 -9.32 -19.53 11.53
N ASP A 122 -9.92 -18.50 12.14
CA ASP A 122 -11.37 -18.40 12.37
C ASP A 122 -12.14 -17.80 11.17
N GLY A 123 -11.45 -17.44 10.09
CA GLY A 123 -12.01 -16.82 8.91
C GLY A 123 -12.23 -15.30 9.02
N SER A 124 -11.83 -14.67 10.12
CA SER A 124 -11.84 -13.21 10.22
C SER A 124 -10.67 -12.59 9.43
N VAL A 125 -10.88 -11.40 8.86
CA VAL A 125 -9.80 -10.67 8.17
C VAL A 125 -8.95 -9.94 9.20
N ARG A 126 -7.68 -10.36 9.34
CA ARG A 126 -6.73 -9.73 10.26
C ARG A 126 -6.03 -8.53 9.63
N TYR A 127 -5.70 -8.65 8.35
CA TYR A 127 -5.02 -7.59 7.59
C TYR A 127 -5.57 -7.50 6.18
N VAL A 128 -5.34 -6.38 5.52
CA VAL A 128 -5.53 -6.25 4.07
C VAL A 128 -4.21 -5.78 3.46
N ILE A 129 -3.73 -6.52 2.45
CA ILE A 129 -2.58 -6.14 1.64
C ILE A 129 -3.09 -5.25 0.51
N HIS A 130 -2.61 -4.01 0.46
CA HIS A 130 -2.82 -3.10 -0.65
C HIS A 130 -1.59 -3.14 -1.57
N THR A 131 -1.83 -3.34 -2.86
CA THR A 131 -0.78 -3.22 -3.87
C THR A 131 -1.25 -2.34 -5.00
N VAL A 132 -0.28 -1.70 -5.66
CA VAL A 132 -0.53 -0.93 -6.86
C VAL A 132 0.50 -1.32 -7.91
N ILE A 133 0.03 -1.53 -9.14
CA ILE A 133 0.89 -1.72 -10.32
C ILE A 133 0.69 -0.57 -11.31
N PRO A 134 1.74 -0.16 -12.03
CA PRO A 134 1.59 0.78 -13.14
C PRO A 134 0.61 0.22 -14.17
N ALA A 135 -0.40 1.01 -14.52
CA ALA A 135 -1.30 0.71 -15.61
C ALA A 135 -0.60 1.04 -16.94
N PRO A 136 -0.72 0.18 -17.97
CA PRO A 136 -0.19 0.48 -19.28
C PRO A 136 -0.83 1.74 -19.90
N PRO A 137 -0.13 2.40 -20.85
CA PRO A 137 -0.72 3.45 -21.69
C PRO A 137 -1.98 2.93 -22.39
N GLN A 138 -2.95 3.82 -22.62
CA GLN A 138 -4.12 3.51 -23.45
C GLN A 138 -3.78 3.65 -24.93
#